data_AF-A2BME4-F1
#
_entry.id   AF-A2BME4-F1
#
_cell.length_a   1.000
_cell.length_b   1.000
_cell.length_c   1.000
_cell.angle_alpha   90.00
_cell.angle_beta   90.00
_cell.angle_gamma   90.00
#
_symmetry.space_group_name_H-M   'P 1'
#
loop_
_entity.id
_entity.type
_entity.pdbx_description
1 polymer ?
#
loop_
_entity_poly.entity_id
_entity_poly.type
_entity_poly.pdbx_seq_one_letter_code
_entity_poly.pdbx_strand_id
1 'polypeptide(L)'
;MALTLLLYELYIVLLVLAGLALTEYMFYRIAGKWFFRARAELEILVEEHRRITRSIGGKKDRRKLGKIRARAYTLSGSVRRFTLYRVLMLIPVYVLFSVVFLVRGVAVPVEYCIPFFSFTYEGACVTTTGHIAVLSFLVGLPLVQDDLIAVLMFKKARLWSRIRAG
;
A
#
# COMPACT_ATOMS: atom_id res chain seq x y z
N MET A 1 11.92 -25.23 -24.43
CA MET A 1 11.12 -25.29 -23.17
C MET A 1 11.44 -24.17 -22.19
N ALA A 2 12.72 -23.83 -21.95
CA ALA A 2 13.06 -22.70 -21.05
C ALA A 2 12.48 -21.34 -21.53
N LEU A 3 12.56 -21.04 -22.83
CA LEU A 3 12.01 -19.80 -23.40
C LEU A 3 10.48 -19.69 -23.23
N THR A 4 9.76 -20.78 -23.47
CA THR A 4 8.29 -20.83 -23.33
C THR A 4 7.85 -20.67 -21.88
N LEU A 5 8.63 -21.21 -20.91
CA LEU A 5 8.37 -21.03 -19.49
C LEU A 5 8.60 -19.58 -19.06
N LEU A 6 9.71 -18.97 -19.51
CA LEU A 6 10.02 -17.56 -19.25
C LEU A 6 8.97 -16.61 -19.84
N LEU A 7 8.51 -16.86 -21.07
CA LEU A 7 7.44 -16.07 -21.69
C LEU A 7 6.12 -16.18 -20.94
N TYR A 8 5.82 -17.35 -20.38
CA TYR A 8 4.63 -17.58 -19.58
C TYR A 8 4.69 -16.84 -18.23
N GLU A 9 5.82 -16.92 -17.52
CA GLU A 9 6.04 -16.17 -16.27
C GLU A 9 6.01 -14.65 -16.52
N LEU A 10 6.63 -14.18 -17.60
CA LEU A 10 6.59 -12.77 -17.99
C LEU A 10 5.16 -12.31 -18.29
N TYR A 11 4.38 -13.13 -18.99
CA TYR A 11 2.96 -12.86 -19.25
C TYR A 11 2.15 -12.75 -17.97
N ILE A 12 2.40 -13.62 -16.99
CA ILE A 12 1.76 -13.57 -15.66
C ILE A 12 2.08 -12.26 -14.95
N VAL A 13 3.36 -11.89 -14.89
CA VAL A 13 3.81 -10.64 -14.26
C VAL A 13 3.14 -9.44 -14.92
N LEU A 14 3.09 -9.40 -16.25
CA LEU A 14 2.42 -8.33 -17.00
C LEU A 14 0.92 -8.25 -16.69
N LEU A 15 0.23 -9.38 -16.57
CA LEU A 15 -1.18 -9.45 -16.19
C LEU A 15 -1.44 -8.90 -14.78
N VAL A 16 -0.58 -9.27 -13.82
CA VAL A 16 -0.67 -8.78 -12.43
C VAL A 16 -0.43 -7.27 -12.41
N LEU A 17 0.60 -6.78 -13.10
CA LEU A 17 0.90 -5.35 -13.21
C LEU A 17 -0.24 -4.58 -13.87
N ALA A 18 -0.87 -5.13 -14.92
CA ALA A 18 -2.02 -4.52 -15.56
C ALA A 18 -3.24 -4.44 -14.62
N GLY A 19 -3.51 -5.50 -13.85
CA GLY A 19 -4.58 -5.51 -12.84
C GLY A 19 -4.34 -4.49 -11.72
N LEU A 20 -3.11 -4.39 -11.23
CA LEU A 20 -2.71 -3.37 -10.25
C LEU A 20 -2.88 -1.96 -10.81
N ALA A 21 -2.37 -1.70 -12.01
CA ALA A 21 -2.47 -0.39 -12.66
C ALA A 21 -3.93 0.03 -12.91
N LEU A 22 -4.79 -0.91 -13.33
CA LEU A 22 -6.22 -0.65 -13.50
C LEU A 22 -6.91 -0.30 -12.18
N THR A 23 -6.58 -1.03 -11.12
CA THR A 23 -7.15 -0.81 -9.78
C THR A 23 -6.74 0.56 -9.23
N GLU A 24 -5.47 0.90 -9.37
CA GLU A 24 -4.93 2.21 -9.04
C GLU A 24 -5.60 3.32 -9.85
N TYR A 25 -5.74 3.14 -11.16
CA TYR A 25 -6.44 4.09 -12.03
C TYR A 25 -7.89 4.31 -11.57
N MET A 26 -8.62 3.24 -11.25
CA MET A 26 -9.99 3.32 -10.74
C MET A 26 -10.06 4.04 -9.40
N PHE A 27 -9.14 3.74 -8.47
CA PHE A 27 -9.02 4.47 -7.21
C PHE A 27 -8.79 5.96 -7.44
N TYR A 28 -7.85 6.34 -8.30
CA TYR A 28 -7.57 7.74 -8.60
C TYR A 28 -8.76 8.46 -9.23
N ARG A 29 -9.51 7.77 -10.10
CA ARG A 29 -10.70 8.31 -10.73
C ARG A 29 -11.84 8.55 -9.73
N ILE A 30 -12.03 7.65 -8.77
CA ILE A 30 -13.13 7.72 -7.81
C ILE A 30 -12.79 8.64 -6.63
N ALA A 31 -11.64 8.41 -6.00
CA ALA A 31 -11.28 9.00 -4.71
C ALA A 31 -10.00 9.84 -4.76
N GLY A 32 -9.20 9.75 -5.83
CA GLY A 32 -7.88 10.36 -5.92
C GLY A 32 -7.85 11.86 -5.64
N LYS A 33 -8.77 12.64 -6.25
CA LYS A 33 -8.83 14.10 -6.03
C LYS A 33 -9.04 14.47 -4.56
N TRP A 34 -9.94 13.77 -3.88
CA TRP A 34 -10.24 13.99 -2.46
C TRP A 34 -9.10 13.53 -1.57
N PHE A 35 -8.50 12.39 -1.90
CA PHE A 35 -7.35 11.84 -1.21
C PHE A 35 -6.14 12.77 -1.25
N PHE A 36 -5.72 13.21 -2.45
CA PHE A 36 -4.57 14.10 -2.61
C PHE A 36 -4.78 15.45 -1.94
N ARG A 37 -5.99 16.03 -2.04
CA ARG A 37 -6.31 17.27 -1.34
C ARG A 37 -6.23 17.09 0.17
N ALA A 38 -6.80 16.00 0.70
CA ALA A 38 -6.76 15.72 2.14
C ALA A 38 -5.32 15.48 2.64
N ARG A 39 -4.48 14.79 1.85
CA ARG A 39 -3.08 14.55 2.17
C ARG A 39 -2.26 15.85 2.16
N ALA A 40 -2.38 16.66 1.11
CA ALA A 40 -1.68 17.94 1.00
C ALA A 40 -2.08 18.90 2.13
N GLU A 41 -3.39 19.00 2.44
CA GLU A 41 -3.86 19.80 3.59
C GLU A 41 -3.31 19.28 4.92
N LEU A 42 -3.23 17.96 5.10
CA LEU A 42 -2.69 17.37 6.32
C LEU A 42 -1.19 17.70 6.48
N GLU A 43 -0.39 17.57 5.42
CA GLU A 43 1.05 17.89 5.42
C GLU A 43 1.29 19.36 5.79
N ILE A 44 0.52 20.29 5.20
CA ILE A 44 0.58 21.72 5.54
C ILE A 44 0.27 21.95 7.02
N LEU A 45 -0.78 21.31 7.54
CA LEU A 45 -1.17 21.44 8.95
C LEU A 45 -0.12 20.83 9.91
N VAL A 46 0.56 19.75 9.52
CA VAL A 46 1.67 19.17 10.32
C VAL A 46 2.83 20.15 10.40
N GLU A 47 3.20 20.77 9.28
CA GLU A 47 4.30 21.72 9.22
C GLU A 47 3.98 22.98 10.02
N GLU A 48 2.75 23.50 9.90
CA GLU A 48 2.26 24.62 10.70
C GLU A 48 2.24 24.27 12.20
N HIS A 49 1.80 23.05 12.55
CA HIS A 49 1.85 22.56 13.94
C HIS A 49 3.28 22.56 14.48
N ARG A 50 4.25 22.06 13.71
CA ARG A 50 5.67 21.99 14.08
C ARG A 50 6.25 23.40 14.26
N ARG A 51 5.90 24.33 13.38
CA ARG A 51 6.35 25.73 13.44
C ARG A 51 5.84 26.43 14.70
N ILE A 52 4.55 26.29 15.02
CA ILE A 52 3.96 26.92 16.23
C ILE A 52 4.46 26.26 17.51
N THR A 53 4.71 24.95 17.51
CA THR A 53 5.24 24.23 18.70
C THR A 53 6.69 24.65 19.03
N ARG A 54 7.43 25.20 18.05
CA ARG A 54 8.79 25.73 18.24
C ARG A 54 8.82 27.21 18.66
N SER A 55 7.75 27.98 18.45
CA SER A 55 7.71 29.38 18.90
C SER A 55 7.37 29.47 20.39
N ILE A 56 7.96 30.45 21.08
CA ILE A 56 7.72 30.72 22.51
C ILE A 56 6.24 31.09 22.67
N GLY A 57 5.46 30.15 23.20
CA GLY A 57 4.02 30.07 22.98
C GLY A 57 3.18 31.07 23.76
N GLY A 58 2.40 31.89 23.04
CA GLY A 58 1.37 32.75 23.61
C GLY A 58 -0.01 32.08 23.74
N LYS A 59 -0.94 32.75 24.43
CA LYS A 59 -2.36 32.31 24.57
C LYS A 59 -3.06 32.19 23.20
N LYS A 60 -2.70 33.05 22.24
CA LYS A 60 -3.17 33.03 20.84
C LYS A 60 -2.70 31.77 20.10
N ASP A 61 -1.45 31.37 20.29
CA ASP A 61 -0.86 30.19 19.66
C ASP A 61 -1.49 28.90 20.18
N ARG A 62 -1.78 28.81 21.49
CA ARG A 62 -2.51 27.67 22.06
C ARG A 62 -3.90 27.50 21.45
N ARG A 63 -4.63 28.60 21.21
CA ARG A 63 -5.96 28.57 20.58
C ARG A 63 -5.87 28.16 19.10
N LYS A 64 -4.84 28.64 18.38
CA LYS A 64 -4.56 28.25 16.99
C LYS A 64 -4.18 26.76 16.89
N LEU A 65 -3.36 26.27 17.81
CA LEU A 65 -2.99 24.85 17.95
C LEU A 65 -4.20 23.93 18.15
N GLY A 66 -5.17 24.35 18.97
CA GLY A 66 -6.42 23.61 19.17
C GLY A 66 -7.21 23.42 17.87
N LYS A 67 -7.36 24.50 17.08
CA LYS A 67 -8.04 24.47 15.77
C LYS A 67 -7.30 23.58 14.77
N ILE A 68 -5.98 23.71 14.68
CA ILE A 68 -5.13 22.88 13.81
C ILE A 68 -5.26 21.40 14.18
N ARG A 69 -5.23 21.06 15.47
CA ARG A 69 -5.37 19.67 15.94
C ARG A 69 -6.73 19.07 15.60
N ALA A 70 -7.82 19.83 15.76
CA ALA A 70 -9.17 19.36 15.42
C ALA A 70 -9.29 19.08 13.91
N ARG A 71 -8.82 20.01 13.06
CA ARG A 71 -8.86 19.85 11.60
C ARG A 71 -7.95 18.74 11.10
N ALA A 72 -6.75 18.61 11.67
CA ALA A 72 -5.84 17.54 11.29
C ALA A 72 -6.35 16.15 11.73
N TYR A 73 -7.15 16.06 12.80
CA TYR A 73 -7.81 14.80 13.19
C TYR A 73 -8.85 14.35 12.16
N THR A 74 -9.70 15.27 11.68
CA THR A 74 -10.70 14.93 10.66
C THR A 74 -10.05 14.54 9.34
N LEU A 75 -9.03 15.29 8.90
CA LEU A 75 -8.24 14.98 7.69
C LEU A 75 -7.52 13.64 7.80
N SER A 76 -6.85 13.36 8.94
CA SER A 76 -6.21 12.07 9.18
C SER A 76 -7.19 10.89 9.11
N GLY A 77 -8.41 11.07 9.64
CA GLY A 77 -9.47 10.07 9.52
C GLY A 77 -9.95 9.86 8.09
N SER A 78 -9.98 10.91 7.27
CA SER A 78 -10.31 10.82 5.83
C SER A 78 -9.20 10.12 5.04
N VAL A 79 -7.93 10.50 5.23
CA VAL A 79 -6.78 9.84 4.60
C VAL A 79 -6.78 8.35 4.94
N ARG A 80 -6.94 7.98 6.22
CA ARG A 80 -7.02 6.58 6.64
C ARG A 80 -8.14 5.82 5.95
N ARG A 81 -9.33 6.41 5.81
CA ARG A 81 -10.47 5.78 5.12
C ARG A 81 -10.18 5.54 3.65
N PHE A 82 -9.56 6.51 2.97
CA PHE A 82 -9.16 6.35 1.57
C PHE A 82 -8.06 5.31 1.39
N THR A 83 -7.07 5.26 2.29
CA THR A 83 -6.04 4.22 2.27
C THR A 83 -6.65 2.84 2.48
N LEU A 84 -7.59 2.69 3.42
CA LEU A 84 -8.33 1.43 3.60
C LEU A 84 -9.13 1.04 2.36
N TYR A 85 -9.78 2.01 1.70
CA TYR A 85 -10.53 1.77 0.47
C TYR A 85 -9.61 1.31 -0.67
N ARG A 86 -8.43 1.94 -0.81
CA ARG A 86 -7.39 1.55 -1.77
C ARG A 86 -6.93 0.11 -1.53
N VAL A 87 -6.64 -0.25 -0.28
CA VAL A 87 -6.28 -1.63 0.10
C VAL A 87 -7.42 -2.60 -0.20
N LEU A 88 -8.67 -2.24 0.16
CA LEU A 88 -9.84 -3.08 -0.09
C LEU A 88 -10.06 -3.34 -1.59
N MET A 89 -9.75 -2.38 -2.46
CA MET A 89 -9.79 -2.55 -3.91
C MET A 89 -8.69 -3.47 -4.44
N LEU A 90 -7.52 -3.51 -3.78
CA LEU A 90 -6.41 -4.37 -4.16
C LEU A 90 -6.60 -5.84 -3.72
N ILE A 91 -7.31 -6.08 -2.62
CA ILE A 91 -7.60 -7.43 -2.10
C ILE A 91 -8.28 -8.36 -3.13
N PRO A 92 -9.38 -7.99 -3.80
CA PRO A 92 -10.04 -8.90 -4.75
C PRO A 92 -9.15 -9.22 -5.94
N VAL A 93 -8.33 -8.28 -6.41
CA VAL A 93 -7.34 -8.52 -7.46
C VAL A 93 -6.30 -9.53 -7.01
N TYR A 94 -5.81 -9.37 -5.78
CA TYR A 94 -4.89 -10.33 -5.16
C TYR A 94 -5.51 -11.73 -5.00
N VAL A 95 -6.73 -11.83 -4.47
CA VAL A 95 -7.42 -13.10 -4.26
C VAL A 95 -7.69 -13.78 -5.60
N LEU A 96 -8.15 -13.03 -6.60
CA LEU A 96 -8.43 -13.55 -7.94
C LEU A 96 -7.15 -14.13 -8.57
N PHE A 97 -6.05 -13.37 -8.58
CA PHE A 97 -4.79 -13.87 -9.13
C PHE A 97 -4.23 -15.04 -8.32
N SER A 98 -4.30 -14.98 -6.99
CA SER A 98 -3.85 -16.09 -6.13
C SER A 98 -4.61 -17.37 -6.44
N VAL A 99 -5.95 -17.32 -6.55
CA VAL A 99 -6.78 -18.49 -6.88
C VAL A 99 -6.49 -18.99 -8.30
N VAL A 100 -6.43 -18.10 -9.29
CA VAL A 100 -6.15 -18.48 -10.70
C VAL A 100 -4.79 -19.16 -10.83
N PHE A 101 -3.77 -18.69 -10.10
CA PHE A 101 -2.41 -19.24 -10.16
C PHE A 101 -2.18 -20.43 -9.23
N LEU A 102 -2.94 -20.56 -8.13
CA LEU A 102 -2.93 -21.76 -7.31
C LEU A 102 -3.61 -22.94 -8.01
N VAL A 103 -4.65 -22.68 -8.81
CA VAL A 103 -5.42 -23.73 -9.51
C VAL A 103 -4.70 -24.18 -10.80
N ARG A 104 -3.95 -23.29 -11.47
CA ARG A 104 -3.14 -23.66 -12.64
C ARG A 104 -1.75 -24.14 -12.23
N GLY A 105 -1.68 -25.41 -11.83
CA GLY A 105 -0.39 -26.10 -11.74
C GLY A 105 0.21 -26.26 -13.14
N VAL A 106 1.37 -25.66 -13.39
CA VAL A 106 2.12 -25.87 -14.63
C VAL A 106 3.05 -27.06 -14.40
N ALA A 107 2.83 -28.14 -15.14
CA ALA A 107 3.71 -29.30 -15.13
C ALA A 107 4.99 -28.97 -15.91
N VAL A 108 6.11 -28.86 -15.19
CA VAL A 108 7.44 -28.59 -15.74
C VAL A 108 8.30 -29.86 -15.59
N PRO A 109 9.16 -30.23 -16.56
CA PRO A 109 10.12 -31.33 -16.37
C PRO A 109 10.97 -31.12 -15.11
N VAL A 110 11.32 -32.22 -14.42
CA VAL A 110 12.02 -32.19 -13.12
C VAL A 110 13.35 -31.42 -13.17
N GLU A 111 13.99 -31.38 -14.33
CA GLU A 111 15.25 -30.68 -14.58
C GLU A 111 15.18 -29.16 -14.37
N TYR A 112 13.98 -28.58 -14.40
CA TYR A 112 13.74 -27.14 -14.23
C TYR A 112 13.01 -26.81 -12.92
N CYS A 113 12.94 -27.74 -11.97
CA CYS A 113 12.37 -27.49 -10.64
C CYS A 113 13.21 -26.46 -9.88
N ILE A 114 12.53 -25.50 -9.24
CA ILE A 114 13.16 -24.64 -8.23
C ILE A 114 12.82 -25.26 -6.86
N PRO A 115 13.80 -25.83 -6.13
CA PRO A 115 13.57 -26.74 -5.00
C PRO A 115 12.83 -26.16 -3.78
N PHE A 116 12.46 -24.87 -3.81
CA PHE A 116 11.65 -24.21 -2.77
C PHE A 116 10.25 -23.78 -3.23
N PHE A 117 9.99 -23.75 -4.55
CA PHE A 117 8.76 -23.19 -5.13
C PHE A 117 7.95 -24.19 -5.96
N SER A 118 8.36 -25.46 -5.98
CA SER A 118 7.69 -26.51 -6.74
C SER A 118 7.44 -27.77 -5.93
N PHE A 119 6.29 -28.40 -6.16
CA PHE A 119 5.96 -29.74 -5.66
C PHE A 119 6.14 -30.75 -6.79
N THR A 120 6.80 -31.87 -6.53
CA THR A 120 6.96 -32.97 -7.48
C THR A 120 5.78 -33.94 -7.39
N TYR A 121 5.16 -34.24 -8.54
CA TYR A 121 4.14 -35.28 -8.67
C TYR A 121 4.37 -36.02 -9.99
N GLU A 122 4.51 -37.36 -9.94
CA GLU A 122 4.67 -38.24 -11.11
C GLU A 122 5.73 -37.78 -12.16
N GLY A 123 6.91 -37.34 -11.73
CA GLY A 123 7.99 -36.95 -12.65
C GLY A 123 7.78 -35.58 -13.33
N ALA A 124 6.85 -34.77 -12.84
CA ALA A 124 6.70 -33.37 -13.17
C ALA A 124 6.77 -32.49 -11.91
N CYS A 125 7.33 -31.29 -12.05
CA CYS A 125 7.28 -30.25 -11.05
C CYS A 125 6.12 -29.31 -11.31
N VAL A 126 5.28 -29.11 -10.32
CA VAL A 126 4.26 -28.08 -10.31
C VAL A 126 4.87 -26.84 -9.68
N THR A 127 5.27 -25.86 -10.49
CA THR A 127 5.72 -24.56 -9.96
C THR A 127 4.50 -23.78 -9.50
N THR A 128 4.55 -23.29 -8.26
CA THR A 128 3.51 -22.42 -7.71
C THR A 128 3.76 -21.00 -8.22
N THR A 129 3.35 -20.75 -9.47
CA THR A 129 3.30 -19.42 -10.13
C THR A 129 2.70 -18.33 -9.23
N GLY A 130 1.87 -18.72 -8.25
CA GLY A 130 1.39 -17.86 -7.17
C GLY A 130 2.47 -17.11 -6.38
N HIS A 131 3.69 -17.66 -6.19
CA HIS A 131 4.73 -16.98 -5.40
C HIS A 131 5.33 -15.77 -6.12
N ILE A 132 5.48 -15.83 -7.45
CA ILE A 132 5.95 -14.70 -8.27
C ILE A 132 4.88 -13.60 -8.29
N ALA A 133 3.60 -13.97 -8.37
CA ALA A 133 2.49 -13.02 -8.24
C ALA A 133 2.46 -12.34 -6.85
N VAL A 134 2.72 -13.10 -5.77
CA VAL A 134 2.82 -12.57 -4.40
C VAL A 134 4.02 -11.62 -4.24
N LEU A 135 5.18 -11.93 -4.83
CA LEU A 135 6.34 -11.04 -4.83
C LEU A 135 6.06 -9.74 -5.61
N SER A 136 5.36 -9.82 -6.73
CA SER A 136 4.93 -8.64 -7.51
C SER A 136 4.02 -7.72 -6.69
N PHE A 137 3.16 -8.29 -5.84
CA PHE A 137 2.32 -7.55 -4.91
C PHE A 137 3.11 -6.87 -3.77
N LEU A 138 4.17 -7.51 -3.27
CA LEU A 138 5.10 -6.89 -2.31
C LEU A 138 5.77 -5.63 -2.89
N VAL A 139 5.95 -5.54 -4.22
CA VAL A 139 6.45 -4.33 -4.89
C VAL A 139 5.40 -3.22 -4.98
N GLY A 140 4.10 -3.53 -4.90
CA GLY A 140 3.00 -2.55 -4.85
C GLY A 140 2.71 -1.99 -3.45
N LEU A 141 3.13 -2.70 -2.40
CA LEU A 141 3.00 -2.27 -1.00
C LEU A 141 3.69 -0.96 -0.60
N PRO A 142 4.84 -0.53 -1.17
CA PRO A 142 5.50 0.73 -0.82
C PRO A 142 4.58 1.94 -1.00
N LEU A 143 3.73 1.93 -2.03
CA LEU A 143 2.77 3.00 -2.29
C LEU A 143 1.70 3.13 -1.18
N VAL A 144 1.34 2.01 -0.55
CA VAL A 144 0.41 1.97 0.59
C VAL A 144 1.14 2.26 1.90
N GLN A 145 2.41 1.86 2.01
CA GLN A 145 3.26 2.11 3.18
C GLN A 145 3.53 3.61 3.36
N ASP A 146 3.84 4.35 2.29
CA ASP A 146 4.06 5.80 2.36
C ASP A 146 2.84 6.56 2.89
N ASP A 147 1.64 6.15 2.47
CA ASP A 147 0.38 6.71 2.95
C ASP A 147 0.17 6.43 4.45
N LEU A 148 0.55 5.23 4.92
CA LEU A 148 0.49 4.87 6.33
C LEU A 148 1.53 5.61 7.17
N ILE A 149 2.74 5.80 6.63
CA ILE A 149 3.84 6.52 7.28
C ILE A 149 3.42 7.96 7.56
N ALA A 150 2.79 8.64 6.61
CA ALA A 150 2.29 10.01 6.81
C ALA A 150 1.29 10.10 7.98
N VAL A 151 0.37 9.14 8.10
CA VAL A 151 -0.58 9.05 9.22
C VAL A 151 0.13 8.77 10.56
N LEU A 152 1.14 7.89 10.54
CA LEU A 152 1.92 7.53 11.73
C LEU A 152 2.82 8.68 12.21
N MET A 153 3.43 9.45 11.31
CA MET A 153 4.20 10.64 11.66
C MET A 153 3.32 11.66 12.39
N PHE A 154 2.09 11.87 11.94
CA PHE A 154 1.14 12.74 12.62
C PHE A 154 0.76 12.22 14.02
N LYS A 155 0.53 10.90 14.16
CA LYS A 155 0.25 10.26 15.45
C LYS A 155 1.43 10.41 16.43
N LYS A 156 2.67 10.29 15.94
CA LYS A 156 3.91 10.48 16.72
C LYS A 156 4.08 11.93 17.18
N ALA A 157 3.83 12.90 16.29
CA ALA A 157 3.87 14.33 16.62
C ALA A 157 2.88 14.67 17.75
N ARG A 158 1.69 14.06 17.74
CA ARG A 158 0.69 14.20 18.80
C ARG A 158 1.19 13.66 20.15
N LEU A 159 1.78 12.46 20.17
CA LEU A 159 2.29 11.84 21.40
C LEU A 159 3.32 12.74 22.09
N TRP A 160 4.28 13.25 21.32
CA TRP A 160 5.33 14.15 21.81
C TRP A 160 4.76 15.46 22.40
N SER A 161 3.69 15.98 21.82
CA SER A 161 3.04 17.19 22.33
C SER A 161 2.27 17.00 23.64
N ARG A 162 1.90 15.76 24.00
CA ARG A 162 1.28 15.44 25.30
C ARG A 162 2.33 15.28 26.39
N ILE A 163 3.43 14.58 26.08
CA ILE A 163 4.56 14.37 27.02
C ILE A 163 5.15 15.71 27.46
N ARG A 164 5.21 16.70 26.56
CA ARG A 164 5.77 18.02 26.86
C ARG A 164 4.81 18.98 27.60
N ALA A 165 3.57 18.54 27.85
CA ALA A 165 2.51 19.36 28.46
C ALA A 165 2.02 18.84 29.81
N GLY A 166 2.48 17.66 30.24
CA GLY A 166 2.39 17.17 31.61
C GLY A 166 3.75 17.30 32.28
#